data_AF-A0A4Y2LTT7-F1
#
_entry.id   AF-A0A4Y2LTT7-F1
#
_cell.length_a   1.000
_cell.length_b   1.000
_cell.length_c   1.000
_cell.angle_alpha   90.00
_cell.angle_beta   90.00
_cell.angle_gamma   90.00
#
_symmetry.space_group_name_H-M   'P 1'
#
loop_
_entity.id
_entity.type
_entity.pdbx_description
1 polymer ?
#
loop_
_entity_poly.entity_id
_entity_poly.type
_entity_poly.pdbx_seq_one_letter_code
_entity_poly.pdbx_strand_id
1 'polypeptide(L)'
;MSTRKLPSLPISHSSPVCYLNAKIETYRKRNKATICFNCSGYFYSGRSCHMSPRCIKCNSQHATKECSIREKIENTVCIYCGEKGHLSAWRGCKALLSTQTTK
;
A
#
# COMPACT_ATOMS: atom_id res chain seq x y z
N MET A 1 -67.76 16.01 23.36
CA MET A 1 -67.79 17.02 22.27
C MET A 1 -66.45 17.73 22.30
N SER A 2 -65.61 17.80 21.28
CA SER A 2 -65.82 17.77 19.85
C SER A 2 -64.51 17.30 19.21
N THR A 3 -64.62 16.32 18.32
CA THR A 3 -63.55 15.85 17.44
C THR A 3 -63.22 16.95 16.44
N ARG A 4 -61.95 17.35 16.35
CA ARG A 4 -61.46 18.08 15.17
C ARG A 4 -60.52 17.19 14.37
N LYS A 5 -61.12 16.66 13.32
CA LYS A 5 -60.51 15.82 12.27
C LYS A 5 -59.56 16.69 11.46
N LEU A 6 -58.28 16.28 11.35
CA LEU A 6 -57.37 16.90 10.38
C LEU A 6 -57.70 16.37 8.97
N PRO A 7 -57.68 17.24 7.94
CA PRO A 7 -57.99 16.86 6.57
C PRO A 7 -56.84 16.06 5.94
N SER A 8 -57.20 15.00 5.23
CA SER A 8 -56.31 14.20 4.39
C SER A 8 -55.84 15.01 3.17
N LEU A 9 -54.53 15.14 2.99
CA LEU A 9 -53.94 15.64 1.75
C LEU A 9 -53.59 14.48 0.79
N PRO A 10 -53.71 14.69 -0.54
CA PRO A 10 -53.67 13.62 -1.52
C PRO A 10 -52.24 13.23 -1.93
N ILE A 11 -52.16 11.99 -2.41
CA ILE A 11 -50.98 11.19 -2.75
C ILE A 11 -50.10 11.86 -3.82
N SER A 12 -48.78 11.78 -3.67
CA SER A 12 -47.86 11.84 -4.82
C SER A 12 -46.83 10.72 -4.73
N HIS A 13 -46.75 9.94 -5.81
CA HIS A 13 -45.70 8.97 -6.10
C HIS A 13 -44.31 9.63 -5.99
N SER A 14 -43.33 8.97 -5.36
CA SER A 14 -41.95 8.88 -5.88
C SER A 14 -41.03 8.01 -4.99
N SER A 15 -40.77 6.78 -5.47
CA SER A 15 -39.55 5.95 -5.32
C SER A 15 -39.08 5.46 -3.94
N PRO A 16 -38.46 4.26 -3.85
CA PRO A 16 -37.82 3.79 -2.63
C PRO A 16 -36.65 4.71 -2.30
N VAL A 17 -36.76 5.45 -1.20
CA VAL A 17 -35.63 6.20 -0.65
C VAL A 17 -34.63 5.17 -0.14
N CYS A 18 -33.62 4.89 -0.96
CA CYS A 18 -32.52 3.99 -0.63
C CYS A 18 -31.82 4.50 0.63
N TYR A 19 -32.07 3.87 1.78
CA TYR A 19 -31.32 4.11 3.01
C TYR A 19 -29.89 3.54 2.87
N LEU A 20 -29.01 4.29 2.21
CA LEU A 20 -27.58 4.01 2.22
C LEU A 20 -27.01 4.39 3.59
N ASN A 21 -26.84 3.38 4.45
CA ASN A 21 -26.06 3.52 5.67
C ASN A 21 -24.58 3.56 5.32
N ALA A 22 -24.02 4.76 5.15
CA ALA A 22 -22.59 4.95 4.92
C ALA A 22 -21.86 5.02 6.28
N LYS A 23 -21.04 4.01 6.58
CA LYS A 23 -20.12 4.05 7.72
C LYS A 23 -18.87 4.83 7.33
N ILE A 24 -18.69 6.03 7.87
CA ILE A 24 -17.47 6.81 7.69
C ILE A 24 -16.41 6.21 8.61
N GLU A 25 -15.49 5.44 8.04
CA GLU A 25 -14.30 4.97 8.76
C GLU A 25 -13.20 6.02 8.73
N THR A 26 -12.44 6.13 9.83
CA THR A 26 -11.28 7.01 9.87
C THR A 26 -10.21 6.52 8.89
N TYR A 27 -9.60 7.45 8.16
CA TYR A 27 -8.54 7.12 7.21
C TYR A 27 -7.36 6.46 7.93
N ARG A 28 -7.22 5.13 7.79
CA ARG A 28 -6.06 4.41 8.30
C ARG A 28 -4.94 4.46 7.26
N LYS A 29 -4.01 5.41 7.44
CA LYS A 29 -2.77 5.45 6.65
C LYS A 29 -2.03 4.12 6.82
N ARG A 30 -1.85 3.36 5.73
CA ARG A 30 -0.94 2.21 5.77
C ARG A 30 0.48 2.73 5.99
N ASN A 31 1.15 2.25 7.03
CA ASN A 31 2.56 2.53 7.25
C ASN A 31 3.34 1.97 6.07
N LYS A 32 3.81 2.89 5.23
CA LYS A 32 4.60 2.59 4.04
C LYS A 32 5.97 2.14 4.53
N ALA A 33 6.37 0.90 4.26
CA ALA A 33 7.73 0.45 4.54
C ALA A 33 8.74 1.40 3.88
N THR A 34 9.70 1.86 4.67
CA THR A 34 10.86 2.61 4.18
C THR A 34 11.85 1.62 3.60
N ILE A 35 12.42 1.91 2.43
CA ILE A 35 13.44 1.06 1.79
C ILE A 35 14.78 1.79 1.86
N CYS A 36 15.81 1.07 2.28
CA CYS A 36 17.18 1.54 2.27
C CYS A 36 17.80 1.33 0.90
N PHE A 37 18.12 2.41 0.18
CA PHE A 37 18.78 2.32 -1.13
C PHE A 37 20.25 1.88 -1.06
N ASN A 38 20.85 1.85 0.14
CA ASN A 38 22.22 1.38 0.34
C ASN A 38 22.25 -0.15 0.30
N CYS A 39 21.45 -0.84 1.12
CA CYS A 39 21.50 -2.30 1.27
C CYS A 39 20.20 -3.03 0.88
N SER A 40 19.26 -2.34 0.22
CA SER A 40 17.95 -2.84 -0.20
C SER A 40 16.96 -3.22 0.92
N GLY A 41 17.34 -3.09 2.19
CA GLY A 41 16.52 -3.53 3.32
C GLY A 41 15.31 -2.65 3.64
N TYR A 42 14.40 -3.18 4.47
CA TYR A 42 13.12 -2.56 4.82
C TYR A 42 13.11 -1.96 6.24
N PHE A 43 12.22 -0.99 6.46
CA PHE A 43 11.91 -0.34 7.74
C PHE A 43 12.97 0.62 8.32
N TYR A 44 14.07 0.88 7.61
CA TYR A 44 15.04 1.89 7.99
C TYR A 44 15.50 2.72 6.80
N SER A 45 16.06 3.89 7.11
CA SER A 45 16.62 4.81 6.12
C SER A 45 18.08 4.49 5.82
N GLY A 46 18.60 4.94 4.69
CA GLY A 46 20.02 4.80 4.37
C GLY A 46 20.96 5.51 5.35
N ARG A 47 20.50 6.51 6.10
CA ARG A 47 21.33 7.26 7.06
C ARG A 47 21.73 6.42 8.27
N SER A 48 20.89 5.46 8.66
CA SER A 48 21.12 4.55 9.79
C SER A 48 21.60 3.17 9.34
N CYS A 49 22.12 3.05 8.10
CA CYS A 49 22.50 1.78 7.51
C CYS A 49 24.01 1.55 7.66
N HIS A 50 24.38 0.53 8.44
CA HIS A 50 25.76 0.05 8.58
C HIS A 50 26.06 -1.20 7.74
N MET A 51 25.14 -1.60 6.87
CA MET A 51 25.26 -2.80 6.04
C MET A 51 26.01 -2.51 4.74
N SER A 52 26.70 -3.52 4.20
CA SER A 52 27.35 -3.45 2.89
C SER A 52 26.36 -3.05 1.80
N PRO A 53 26.77 -2.21 0.82
CA PRO A 53 25.91 -1.79 -0.26
C PRO A 53 25.45 -3.00 -1.09
N ARG A 54 24.18 -2.99 -1.49
CA ARG A 54 23.53 -4.02 -2.29
C ARG A 54 22.57 -3.38 -3.27
N CYS A 55 22.76 -3.66 -4.54
CA CYS A 55 21.95 -3.11 -5.61
C CYS A 55 20.55 -3.74 -5.64
N ILE A 56 19.51 -2.89 -5.67
CA ILE A 56 18.10 -3.34 -5.74
C ILE A 56 17.80 -4.05 -7.06
N LYS A 57 18.53 -3.70 -8.15
CA LYS A 57 18.30 -4.23 -9.50
C LYS A 57 18.92 -5.61 -9.71
N CYS A 58 20.19 -5.76 -9.36
CA CYS A 58 20.98 -6.96 -9.68
C CYS A 58 21.50 -7.73 -8.47
N ASN A 59 21.21 -7.30 -7.25
CA ASN A 59 21.66 -7.93 -6.00
C ASN A 59 23.20 -7.97 -5.81
N SER A 60 23.97 -7.31 -6.66
CA SER A 60 25.43 -7.25 -6.53
C SER A 60 25.86 -6.21 -5.48
N GLN A 61 27.11 -6.33 -5.01
CA GLN A 61 27.66 -5.51 -3.92
C GLN A 61 28.12 -4.12 -4.40
N HIS A 62 27.16 -3.27 -4.74
CA HIS A 62 27.36 -1.86 -5.09
C HIS A 62 26.09 -1.05 -4.80
N ALA A 63 26.22 0.28 -4.72
CA ALA A 63 25.07 1.14 -4.56
C ALA A 63 24.23 1.16 -5.85
N THR A 64 22.89 1.21 -5.75
CA THR A 64 22.02 1.18 -6.94
C THR A 64 22.34 2.26 -8.00
N LYS A 65 22.98 3.37 -7.57
CA LYS A 65 23.45 4.46 -8.46
C LYS A 65 24.64 4.08 -9.33
N GLU A 66 25.47 3.14 -8.88
CA GLU A 66 26.67 2.66 -9.58
C GLU A 66 26.37 1.46 -10.49
N CYS A 67 25.12 1.02 -10.51
CA CYS A 67 24.72 -0.13 -11.31
C CYS A 67 24.86 0.16 -12.81
N SER A 68 25.52 -0.75 -13.54
CA SER A 68 25.65 -0.70 -15.00
C SER A 68 24.31 -0.83 -15.71
N ILE A 69 23.32 -1.47 -15.08
CA ILE A 69 21.98 -1.66 -15.62
C ILE A 69 21.19 -0.35 -15.51
N ARG A 70 21.16 0.42 -16.60
CA ARG A 70 20.36 1.65 -16.71
C ARG A 70 18.98 1.41 -17.33
N GLU A 71 18.84 0.35 -18.10
CA GLU A 71 17.61 -0.01 -18.80
C GLU A 71 16.59 -0.69 -17.89
N LYS A 72 15.34 -0.75 -18.36
CA LYS A 72 14.26 -1.47 -17.69
C LYS A 72 14.47 -2.96 -17.87
N ILE A 73 14.64 -3.67 -16.76
CA ILE A 73 14.70 -5.13 -16.76
C ILE A 73 13.25 -5.63 -16.93
N GLU A 74 12.93 -6.38 -17.99
CA GLU A 74 11.57 -6.91 -18.20
C GLU A 74 11.23 -8.03 -17.22
N ASN A 75 12.20 -8.91 -16.94
CA ASN A 75 12.05 -10.06 -16.07
C ASN A 75 12.71 -9.81 -14.70
N THR A 76 12.36 -8.72 -14.01
CA THR A 76 12.90 -8.46 -12.67
C THR A 76 12.48 -9.55 -11.71
N VAL A 77 13.43 -10.09 -10.97
CA VAL A 77 13.20 -11.02 -9.88
C VAL A 77 13.39 -10.28 -8.57
N CYS A 78 12.41 -10.41 -7.66
CA CYS A 78 12.55 -9.85 -6.32
C CYS A 78 13.59 -10.65 -5.52
N ILE A 79 14.55 -9.95 -4.92
CA ILE A 79 15.64 -10.57 -4.14
C ILE A 79 15.08 -11.24 -2.88
N TYR A 80 14.00 -10.70 -2.32
CA TYR A 80 13.45 -11.18 -1.04
C TYR A 80 12.38 -12.26 -1.18
N CYS A 81 11.60 -12.26 -2.27
CA CYS A 81 10.52 -13.24 -2.46
C CYS A 81 10.72 -14.20 -3.63
N GLY A 82 11.72 -13.96 -4.48
CA GLY A 82 12.04 -14.79 -5.65
C GLY A 82 11.03 -14.72 -6.80
N GLU A 83 9.96 -13.94 -6.67
CA GLU A 83 8.93 -13.81 -7.72
C GLU A 83 9.39 -12.88 -8.84
N LYS A 84 8.99 -13.22 -10.06
CA LYS A 84 9.18 -12.38 -11.24
C LYS A 84 8.13 -11.26 -11.27
N GLY A 85 8.44 -10.18 -11.98
CA GLY A 85 7.51 -9.08 -12.25
C GLY A 85 7.62 -7.89 -11.30
N HIS A 86 8.48 -7.96 -10.27
CA HIS A 86 8.80 -6.81 -9.44
C HIS A 86 10.22 -6.83 -8.87
N LEU A 87 10.72 -5.64 -8.49
CA LEU A 87 11.97 -5.46 -7.76
C LEU A 87 11.72 -5.52 -6.26
N SER A 88 12.79 -5.73 -5.48
CA SER A 88 12.75 -5.67 -4.01
C SER A 88 12.22 -4.34 -3.44
N ALA A 89 12.27 -3.24 -4.20
CA ALA A 89 11.68 -1.97 -3.77
C ALA A 89 10.15 -1.92 -3.91
N TRP A 90 9.52 -2.95 -4.47
CA TRP A 90 8.08 -2.95 -4.70
C TRP A 90 7.30 -3.14 -3.42
N ARG A 91 6.45 -2.15 -3.10
CA ARG A 91 5.69 -2.08 -1.84
C ARG A 91 4.65 -3.20 -1.66
N GLY A 92 4.28 -3.88 -2.74
CA GLY A 92 3.35 -5.00 -2.72
C GLY A 92 3.99 -6.36 -2.48
N CYS A 93 5.32 -6.42 -2.30
CA CYS A 93 6.02 -7.69 -2.14
C CYS A 93 5.52 -8.44 -0.90
N LYS A 94 5.21 -9.73 -1.03
CA LYS A 94 4.80 -10.58 0.12
C LYS A 94 5.82 -10.60 1.26
N ALA A 95 7.11 -10.49 0.93
CA ALA A 95 8.20 -10.49 1.93
C ALA A 95 8.24 -9.21 2.79
N LEU A 96 7.62 -8.11 2.33
CA LEU A 96 7.43 -6.90 3.14
C LEU A 96 6.45 -7.14 4.29
N LEU A 97 5.45 -7.99 4.09
CA LEU A 97 4.45 -8.25 5.14
C LEU A 97 4.99 -9.21 6.19
N SER A 98 5.76 -10.23 5.79
CA SER A 98 6.32 -11.23 6.72
C SER A 98 7.39 -10.65 7.67
N THR A 99 8.06 -9.58 7.28
CA THR A 99 9.12 -8.94 8.08
C THR A 99 8.56 -7.99 9.17
N GLN A 100 7.24 -7.83 9.28
CA GLN A 100 6.58 -6.98 10.30
C GLN A 100 6.29 -7.70 11.64
N THR A 101 6.56 -9.01 11.77
CA THR A 101 6.12 -9.82 12.93
C THR A 101 7.21 -10.06 13.98
N THR A 102 8.20 -9.18 14.12
CA THR A 102 9.20 -9.31 15.20
C THR A 102 9.35 -8.02 16.00
N LYS A 103 8.41 -7.81 16.92
CA LYS A 103 8.65 -7.56 18.35
C LYS A 103 7.32 -7.48 19.10
#